data_AF-A0AAW9DKF6-F1
#
_entry.id   AF-A0AAW9DKF6-F1
#
_cell.length_a   1.000
_cell.length_b   1.000
_cell.length_c   1.000
_cell.angle_alpha   90.00
_cell.angle_beta   90.00
_cell.angle_gamma   90.00
#
_symmetry.space_group_name_H-M   'P 1'
#
loop_
_entity.id
_entity.type
_entity.pdbx_description
1 polymer ?
#
loop_
_entity_poly.entity_id
_entity_poly.type
_entity_poly.pdbx_seq_one_letter_code
_entity_poly.pdbx_strand_id
1 'polypeptide(L)'
;MNPSLKLSLQLSFGEEVANSVTHAVGALLMLVLLPITAIHSFQDYNVTAVVGMSIFVISLFLMFLSSSIYHSMPYASTHKYILRIID
;
A
#
# COMPACT_ATOMS: atom_id res chain seq x y z
N MET A 1 -30.64 3.47 -4.21
CA MET A 1 -30.19 2.48 -3.20
C MET A 1 -28.99 3.12 -2.52
N ASN A 2 -29.15 3.68 -1.32
CA ASN A 2 -28.07 4.33 -0.59
C ASN A 2 -27.46 3.26 0.30
N PRO A 3 -26.39 2.56 -0.11
CA PRO A 3 -25.76 1.63 0.79
C PRO A 3 -25.26 2.48 1.94
N SER A 4 -25.68 2.18 3.17
CA SER A 4 -25.00 2.75 4.33
C SER A 4 -23.57 2.21 4.26
N LEU A 5 -22.67 2.94 3.58
CA LEU A 5 -21.27 2.59 3.44
C LEU A 5 -20.68 2.72 4.84
N LYS A 6 -20.77 1.62 5.61
CA LYS A 6 -20.26 1.55 6.98
C LYS A 6 -18.74 1.62 6.91
N LEU A 7 -18.22 2.83 6.93
CA LEU A 7 -16.80 3.08 7.09
C LEU A 7 -16.36 2.68 8.51
N SER A 8 -15.05 2.49 8.73
CA SER A 8 -14.52 2.28 10.08
C SER A 8 -14.73 3.53 10.94
N LEU A 9 -14.25 3.47 12.18
CA LEU A 9 -14.15 4.67 13.02
C LEU A 9 -13.52 5.81 12.21
N GLN A 10 -14.17 6.97 12.28
CA GLN A 10 -13.66 8.18 11.65
C GLN A 10 -12.41 8.62 12.40
N LEU A 11 -11.28 8.59 11.71
CA LEU A 11 -10.02 9.10 12.22
C LEU A 11 -10.02 10.63 12.20
N SER A 12 -9.24 11.23 13.10
CA SER A 12 -8.96 12.65 13.06
C SER A 12 -8.12 13.00 11.83
N PHE A 13 -8.14 14.28 11.43
CA PHE A 13 -7.32 14.75 10.31
C PHE A 13 -5.83 14.46 10.51
N GLY A 14 -5.31 14.63 11.74
CA GLY A 14 -3.91 14.35 12.05
C GLY A 14 -3.55 12.88 11.88
N GLU A 15 -4.43 11.96 12.28
CA GLU A 15 -4.23 10.52 12.11
C GLU A 15 -4.27 10.11 10.63
N GLU A 16 -5.19 10.67 9.84
CA GLU A 16 -5.24 10.43 8.39
C GLU A 16 -3.97 10.91 7.69
N VAL A 17 -3.46 12.09 8.05
CA VAL A 17 -2.19 12.61 7.52
C VAL A 17 -1.02 11.72 7.94
N ALA A 18 -0.94 11.35 9.22
CA ALA A 18 0.14 10.49 9.71
C ALA A 18 0.16 9.15 8.98
N ASN A 19 -0.99 8.47 8.86
CA ASN A 19 -1.10 7.20 8.15
C ASN A 19 -0.80 7.34 6.64
N SER A 20 -1.32 8.38 6.00
CA SER A 20 -1.04 8.61 4.57
C SER A 20 0.47 8.78 4.31
N VAL A 21 1.17 9.55 5.15
CA VAL A 21 2.61 9.83 5.01
C VAL A 21 3.45 8.61 5.34
N THR A 22 3.19 7.90 6.45
CA THR A 22 3.97 6.72 6.82
C THR A 22 3.86 5.61 5.76
N HIS A 23 2.66 5.39 5.22
CA HIS A 23 2.46 4.44 4.14
C HIS A 23 3.06 4.93 2.81
N ALA A 24 3.00 6.22 2.48
CA ALA A 24 3.68 6.76 1.30
C ALA A 24 5.19 6.52 1.34
N VAL A 25 5.81 6.76 2.50
CA VAL A 25 7.24 6.47 2.71
C VAL A 25 7.50 4.98 2.54
N GLY A 26 6.66 4.11 3.11
CA GLY A 26 6.73 2.65 2.91
C GLY A 26 6.68 2.25 1.43
N ALA A 27 5.77 2.84 0.66
CA ALA A 27 5.66 2.59 -0.78
C ALA A 27 6.93 3.00 -1.54
N LEU A 28 7.47 4.20 -1.28
CA LEU A 28 8.71 4.65 -1.91
C LEU A 28 9.90 3.74 -1.56
N LEU A 29 9.99 3.29 -0.31
CA LEU A 29 11.02 2.33 0.10
C LEU A 29 10.89 1.00 -0.65
N MET A 30 9.68 0.46 -0.80
CA MET A 30 9.46 -0.78 -1.57
C MET A 30 9.80 -0.60 -3.06
N LEU A 31 9.48 0.55 -3.64
CA LEU A 31 9.82 0.87 -5.02
C LEU A 31 11.35 0.87 -5.25
N VAL A 32 12.11 1.41 -4.30
CA VAL A 32 13.59 1.38 -4.33
C VAL A 32 14.13 -0.02 -4.06
N LEU A 33 13.52 -0.77 -3.14
CA LEU A 33 13.96 -2.13 -2.78
C LEU A 33 13.69 -3.16 -3.89
N LEU A 34 12.70 -2.94 -4.75
CA LEU A 34 12.36 -3.88 -5.82
C LEU A 34 13.55 -4.22 -6.73
N PRO A 35 14.23 -3.26 -7.39
CA PRO A 35 15.40 -3.59 -8.20
C PRO A 35 16.56 -4.13 -7.36
N ILE A 36 16.76 -3.64 -6.14
CA ILE A 36 17.86 -4.10 -5.25
C ILE A 36 17.71 -5.59 -4.95
N THR A 37 16.52 -5.99 -4.49
CA THR A 37 16.22 -7.37 -4.12
C THR A 37 16.14 -8.29 -5.33
N ALA A 38 15.66 -7.82 -6.49
CA ALA A 38 15.66 -8.58 -7.74
C ALA A 38 17.10 -8.86 -8.25
N ILE A 39 17.99 -7.86 -8.19
CA ILE A 39 19.41 -8.03 -8.58
C ILE A 39 20.13 -8.96 -7.60
N HIS A 40 19.97 -8.74 -6.30
CA HIS A 40 20.60 -9.59 -5.27
C HIS A 40 20.13 -11.05 -5.37
N SER A 41 18.82 -11.26 -5.54
CA SER A 41 18.27 -12.63 -5.71
C SER A 41 18.73 -13.32 -7.00
N PHE A 42 18.99 -12.54 -8.06
CA PHE A 42 19.54 -13.07 -9.30
C PHE A 42 21.01 -13.48 -9.17
N GLN A 43 21.80 -12.70 -8.42
CA GLN A 43 23.23 -12.93 -8.24
C GLN A 43 23.52 -14.10 -7.29
N ASP A 44 22.80 -14.19 -6.17
CA ASP A 44 23.16 -15.09 -5.07
C ASP A 44 22.25 -16.32 -4.93
N TYR A 45 21.15 -16.39 -5.70
CA TYR A 45 20.15 -17.47 -5.60
C TYR A 45 19.74 -18.04 -6.97
N ASN A 46 18.43 -18.10 -7.27
CA ASN A 46 17.88 -18.70 -8.48
C ASN A 46 16.63 -17.95 -8.95
N VAL A 47 16.14 -18.29 -10.15
CA VAL A 47 14.98 -17.63 -10.78
C VAL A 47 13.73 -17.69 -9.90
N THR A 48 13.50 -18.80 -9.18
CA THR A 48 12.37 -18.93 -8.24
C THR A 48 12.45 -17.89 -7.12
N ALA A 49 13.65 -17.65 -6.58
CA ALA A 49 13.88 -16.61 -5.57
C ALA A 49 13.64 -15.21 -6.13
N VAL A 50 14.08 -14.92 -7.37
CA VAL A 50 13.84 -13.63 -8.04
C VAL A 50 12.35 -13.35 -8.19
N VAL A 51 11.60 -14.34 -8.70
CA VAL A 51 10.15 -14.23 -8.91
C VAL A 51 9.43 -14.06 -7.57
N GLY A 52 9.75 -14.90 -6.59
CA GLY A 52 9.14 -14.83 -5.26
C GLY A 52 9.39 -13.50 -4.56
N MET A 53 10.63 -13.03 -4.57
CA MET A 53 10.99 -11.76 -3.92
C MET A 53 10.35 -10.57 -4.64
N SER A 54 10.32 -10.58 -5.98
CA SER A 54 9.66 -9.52 -6.76
C SER A 54 8.17 -9.45 -6.47
N ILE A 55 7.46 -10.60 -6.45
CA ILE A 55 6.04 -10.63 -6.10
C ILE A 55 5.80 -10.10 -4.69
N PHE A 56 6.63 -10.50 -3.73
CA PHE A 56 6.52 -10.04 -2.35
C PHE A 56 6.70 -8.51 -2.25
N VAL A 57 7.76 -7.96 -2.83
CA VAL A 57 8.03 -6.50 -2.77
C VAL A 57 7.00 -5.69 -3.54
N ILE A 58 6.54 -6.18 -4.70
CA ILE A 58 5.45 -5.53 -5.46
C ILE A 58 4.15 -5.54 -4.64
N SER A 59 3.84 -6.65 -3.95
CA SER A 59 2.66 -6.73 -3.10
C SER A 59 2.72 -5.71 -1.95
N LEU A 60 3.87 -5.59 -1.29
CA LEU A 60 4.07 -4.57 -0.26
C LEU A 60 4.00 -3.15 -0.82
N PHE A 61 4.58 -2.91 -2.00
CA PHE A 61 4.46 -1.63 -2.69
C PHE A 61 3.01 -1.25 -2.94
N LEU A 62 2.21 -2.16 -3.52
CA LEU A 62 0.80 -1.93 -3.83
C LEU A 62 -0.04 -1.75 -2.57
N MET A 63 0.23 -2.52 -1.51
CA MET A 63 -0.41 -2.38 -0.20
C MET A 63 -0.15 -0.98 0.38
N PHE A 64 1.11 -0.56 0.50
CA PHE A 64 1.45 0.76 1.04
C PHE A 64 0.92 1.90 0.18
N LEU A 65 0.95 1.75 -1.15
CA LEU A 65 0.44 2.75 -2.08
C LEU A 65 -1.08 2.89 -1.94
N SER A 66 -1.82 1.77 -1.95
CA SER A 66 -3.28 1.76 -1.77
C SER A 66 -3.68 2.44 -0.45
N SER A 67 -2.97 2.10 0.64
CA SER A 67 -3.21 2.67 1.96
C SER A 67 -2.97 4.18 2.02
N SER A 68 -1.88 4.66 1.41
CA SER A 68 -1.59 6.09 1.36
C SER A 68 -2.68 6.87 0.62
N ILE A 69 -3.18 6.31 -0.49
CA ILE A 69 -4.30 6.88 -1.25
C ILE A 69 -5.60 6.81 -0.41
N TYR A 70 -5.87 5.68 0.26
CA TYR A 70 -7.03 5.51 1.15
C TYR A 70 -7.12 6.62 2.21
N HIS A 71 -6.01 6.86 2.91
CA HIS A 71 -5.93 7.89 3.96
C HIS A 71 -5.94 9.32 3.41
N SER A 72 -5.67 9.51 2.12
CA SER A 72 -5.82 10.80 1.43
C SER A 72 -7.27 11.10 1.00
N MET A 73 -8.17 10.11 1.03
CA MET A 73 -9.54 10.29 0.56
C MET A 73 -10.45 10.94 1.62
N PRO A 74 -11.44 11.76 1.19
CA PRO A 74 -12.46 12.32 2.08
C PRO A 74 -13.28 11.23 2.78
N TYR A 75 -13.63 11.47 4.04
CA TYR A 75 -14.53 10.60 4.81
C TYR A 75 -15.90 10.47 4.11
N ALA A 76 -16.51 9.29 4.19
CA ALA A 76 -17.78 8.93 3.55
C ALA A 76 -17.80 9.03 2.01
N SER A 77 -16.65 9.17 1.33
CA SER A 77 -16.59 9.08 -0.13
C SER A 77 -16.62 7.62 -0.60
N THR A 78 -17.20 7.38 -1.79
CA THR A 78 -17.21 6.05 -2.42
C THR A 78 -15.80 5.50 -2.63
N HIS A 79 -14.85 6.38 -3.02
CA HIS A 79 -13.44 6.00 -3.21
C HIS A 79 -12.81 5.49 -1.93
N LYS A 80 -13.04 6.16 -0.79
CA LYS A 80 -12.53 5.71 0.51
C LYS A 80 -13.09 4.35 0.90
N TYR A 81 -14.36 4.09 0.61
CA TYR A 81 -14.97 2.78 0.86
C TYR A 81 -14.33 1.67 0.01
N ILE A 82 -14.13 1.90 -1.28
CA ILE A 82 -13.51 0.91 -2.18
C ILE A 82 -12.07 0.65 -1.76
N LEU A 83 -11.30 1.71 -1.52
CA LEU A 83 -9.90 1.60 -1.13
C LEU A 83 -9.73 0.92 0.23
N ARG A 84 -10.69 1.04 1.16
CA ARG A 84 -10.68 0.27 2.41
C ARG A 84 -10.76 -1.25 2.21
N ILE A 85 -11.32 -1.72 1.10
CA ILE A 85 -11.35 -3.16 0.79
C ILE A 85 -9.99 -3.62 0.27
N ILE A 86 -9.22 -2.70 -0.33
CA ILE A 86 -7.93 -2.96 -0.98
C ILE A 86 -6.76 -2.75 0.00
N ASP A 87 -6.88 -1.74 0.85
CA ASP A 87 -6.01 -1.44 2.01
C ASP A 87 -6.13 -2.54 3.07
#